data_AF-A0A2S7IN93-F1
#
_entry.id   AF-A0A2S7IN93-F1
#
_cell.length_a   1.000
_cell.length_b   1.000
_cell.length_c   1.000
_cell.angle_alpha   90.00
_cell.angle_beta   90.00
_cell.angle_gamma   90.00
#
_symmetry.space_group_name_H-M   'P 1'
#
loop_
_entity.id
_entity.type
_entity.pdbx_description
1 polymer ?
#
loop_
_entity_poly.entity_id
_entity_poly.type
_entity_poly.pdbx_seq_one_letter_code
_entity_poly.pdbx_strand_id
1 'polypeptide(L)'
;MLKTLTLEVPKHLKKFFENGEYGPADQKGRLQIEKWSEIGRLLHLVSRTIPFTQKVRETSGSTITLAYHLREKAYEIPYDKIPDLVRQLDEIFRRTLICEVRRVHELAGGDYSPFIRDFLTRYDIDTAEDCDWEVIRKIYRDYLQRIEKVNDRRRKMLEMRPPMKKSSAQKVRQIA
;
A
#
# COMPACT_ATOMS: atom_id res chain seq x y z
N MET A 1 -24.06 -10.11 4.50
CA MET A 1 -24.48 -10.32 3.09
C MET A 1 -23.26 -10.22 2.19
N LEU A 2 -23.09 -11.12 1.20
CA LEU A 2 -21.98 -11.04 0.24
C LEU A 2 -22.32 -10.01 -0.85
N LYS A 3 -21.39 -9.10 -1.11
CA LYS A 3 -21.46 -8.09 -2.18
C LYS A 3 -20.24 -8.20 -3.07
N THR A 4 -20.38 -7.73 -4.30
CA THR A 4 -19.30 -7.69 -5.30
C THR A 4 -19.07 -6.27 -5.76
N LEU A 5 -17.81 -5.90 -5.94
CA LEU A 5 -17.38 -4.63 -6.51
C LEU A 5 -16.34 -4.89 -7.58
N THR A 6 -16.61 -4.45 -8.80
CA THR A 6 -15.64 -4.51 -9.89
C THR A 6 -14.94 -3.17 -10.01
N LEU A 7 -13.62 -3.19 -9.97
CA LEU A 7 -12.75 -2.03 -10.08
C LEU A 7 -11.89 -2.16 -11.33
N GLU A 8 -11.74 -1.07 -12.06
CA GLU A 8 -10.73 -0.98 -13.11
C GLU A 8 -9.39 -0.62 -12.48
N VAL A 9 -8.38 -1.47 -12.70
CA VAL A 9 -7.07 -1.34 -12.08
C VAL A 9 -5.95 -1.63 -13.09
N PRO A 10 -4.79 -0.99 -12.96
CA PRO A 10 -3.60 -1.37 -13.72
C PRO A 10 -3.29 -2.87 -13.63
N LYS A 11 -2.73 -3.45 -14.70
CA LYS A 11 -2.44 -4.89 -14.80
C LYS A 11 -1.55 -5.39 -13.66
N HIS A 12 -0.50 -4.64 -13.31
CA HIS A 12 0.38 -5.01 -12.20
C HIS A 12 -0.35 -5.08 -10.84
N LEU A 13 -1.33 -4.19 -10.59
CA LEU A 13 -2.14 -4.27 -9.38
C LEU A 13 -3.03 -5.50 -9.40
N LYS A 14 -3.67 -5.80 -10.54
CA LYS A 14 -4.47 -7.01 -10.69
C LYS A 14 -3.66 -8.25 -10.33
N LYS A 15 -2.49 -8.44 -10.95
CA LYS A 15 -1.59 -9.56 -10.68
C LYS A 15 -1.11 -9.58 -9.22
N PHE A 16 -0.75 -8.42 -8.66
CA PHE A 16 -0.35 -8.32 -7.25
C PHE A 16 -1.41 -8.85 -6.28
N PHE A 17 -2.68 -8.49 -6.48
CA PHE A 17 -3.75 -8.94 -5.60
C PHE A 17 -4.19 -10.39 -5.88
N GLU A 18 -4.20 -10.83 -7.14
CA GLU A 18 -4.56 -12.21 -7.51
C GLU A 18 -3.49 -13.25 -7.14
N ASN A 19 -2.21 -12.87 -7.18
CA ASN A 19 -1.09 -13.77 -6.87
C ASN A 19 -0.52 -13.55 -5.46
N GLY A 20 -1.10 -12.63 -4.69
CA GLY A 20 -0.62 -12.23 -3.37
C GLY A 20 -1.40 -12.83 -2.20
N GLU A 21 -1.47 -12.07 -1.11
CA GLU A 21 -2.05 -12.51 0.17
C GLU A 21 -3.56 -12.82 0.11
N TYR A 22 -4.27 -12.35 -0.92
CA TYR A 22 -5.71 -12.56 -1.09
C TYR A 22 -6.04 -13.85 -1.85
N GLY A 23 -5.01 -14.54 -2.36
CA GLY A 23 -5.13 -15.79 -3.08
C GLY A 23 -5.72 -15.64 -4.49
N PRO A 24 -5.73 -16.72 -5.27
CA PRO A 24 -6.27 -16.71 -6.61
C PRO A 24 -7.76 -16.39 -6.59
N ALA A 25 -8.22 -15.74 -7.65
CA ALA A 25 -9.64 -15.47 -7.85
C ALA A 25 -10.46 -16.78 -7.82
N ASP A 26 -11.69 -16.71 -7.31
CA ASP A 26 -12.61 -17.83 -7.31
C ASP A 26 -12.94 -18.30 -8.75
N GLN A 27 -13.67 -19.40 -8.90
CA GLN A 27 -14.10 -19.91 -10.20
C GLN A 27 -14.90 -18.90 -11.05
N LYS A 28 -15.34 -17.78 -10.46
CA LYS A 28 -16.05 -16.69 -11.14
C LYS A 28 -15.19 -15.43 -11.29
N GLY A 29 -13.87 -15.52 -11.06
CA GLY A 29 -12.95 -14.39 -11.20
C GLY A 29 -13.06 -13.36 -10.08
N ARG A 30 -13.50 -13.75 -8.87
CA ARG A 30 -13.69 -12.84 -7.73
C ARG A 30 -12.70 -13.14 -6.62
N LEU A 31 -12.03 -12.10 -6.13
CA LEU A 31 -11.19 -12.16 -4.94
C LEU A 31 -12.03 -12.08 -3.68
N GLN A 32 -11.90 -13.07 -2.82
CA GLN A 32 -12.60 -13.09 -1.54
C GLN A 32 -11.85 -12.21 -0.55
N ILE A 33 -12.46 -11.10 -0.16
CA ILE A 33 -11.89 -10.14 0.78
C ILE A 33 -12.47 -10.40 2.17
N GLU A 34 -11.60 -10.86 3.06
CA GLU A 34 -11.94 -11.01 4.46
C GLU A 34 -12.26 -9.67 5.11
N LYS A 35 -13.26 -9.66 5.99
CA LYS A 35 -13.71 -8.47 6.70
C LYS A 35 -12.59 -7.75 7.47
N TRP A 36 -11.66 -8.51 8.04
CA TRP A 36 -10.60 -7.98 8.91
C TRP A 36 -9.31 -7.64 8.17
N SER A 37 -9.20 -8.01 6.90
CA SER A 37 -8.12 -7.60 6.01
C SER A 37 -8.10 -6.08 5.85
N GLU A 38 -6.96 -5.53 5.41
CA GLU A 38 -6.83 -4.10 5.17
C GLU A 38 -7.84 -3.59 4.13
N ILE A 39 -7.99 -4.31 3.01
CA ILE A 39 -8.99 -4.00 1.98
C ILE A 39 -10.39 -4.13 2.56
N GLY A 40 -10.67 -5.16 3.35
CA GLY A 40 -11.99 -5.34 3.99
C GLY A 40 -12.37 -4.16 4.89
N ARG A 41 -11.43 -3.66 5.70
CA ARG A 41 -11.63 -2.46 6.53
C ARG A 41 -11.84 -1.22 5.66
N LEU A 42 -11.09 -1.08 4.57
CA LEU A 42 -11.23 0.03 3.64
C LEU A 42 -12.60 0.04 2.96
N LEU A 43 -13.06 -1.10 2.45
CA LEU A 43 -14.39 -1.28 1.85
C LEU A 43 -15.50 -0.92 2.84
N HIS A 44 -15.36 -1.34 4.09
CA HIS A 44 -16.28 -0.94 5.16
C HIS A 44 -16.26 0.57 5.42
N LEU A 45 -15.08 1.19 5.47
CA LEU A 45 -14.92 2.61 5.74
C LEU A 45 -15.54 3.50 4.65
N VAL A 46 -15.43 3.09 3.39
CA VAL A 46 -15.98 3.85 2.24
C VAL A 46 -17.44 3.54 1.95
N SER A 47 -17.96 2.41 2.46
CA SER A 47 -19.36 2.05 2.28
C SER A 47 -20.31 3.06 2.94
N ARG A 48 -21.40 3.39 2.26
CA ARG A 48 -22.45 4.31 2.73
C ARG A 48 -23.82 3.73 2.42
N THR A 49 -24.84 4.12 3.18
CA THR A 49 -26.22 3.81 2.84
C THR A 49 -26.59 4.55 1.56
N ILE A 50 -26.98 3.82 0.52
CA ILE A 50 -27.41 4.41 -0.75
C ILE A 50 -28.90 4.08 -0.92
N PRO A 51 -29.79 5.09 -0.93
CA PRO A 51 -31.24 4.87 -0.96
C PRO A 51 -31.76 4.42 -2.33
N PHE A 52 -30.99 4.62 -3.40
CA PHE A 52 -31.39 4.31 -4.78
C PHE A 52 -30.33 3.46 -5.49
N THR A 53 -30.77 2.63 -6.43
CA THR A 53 -29.90 1.77 -7.24
C THR A 53 -28.97 2.62 -8.11
N GLN A 54 -27.67 2.44 -7.96
CA GLN A 54 -26.69 3.07 -8.84
C GLN A 54 -26.68 2.40 -10.23
N LYS A 55 -26.46 3.18 -11.30
CA LYS A 55 -26.37 2.64 -12.67
C LYS A 55 -25.11 1.80 -12.84
N VAL A 56 -25.25 0.56 -13.31
CA VAL A 56 -24.10 -0.32 -13.60
C VAL A 56 -23.11 0.40 -14.52
N ARG A 57 -21.85 0.49 -14.09
CA ARG A 57 -20.77 1.03 -14.91
C ARG A 57 -20.24 -0.07 -15.83
N GLU A 58 -20.13 0.26 -17.11
CA GLU A 58 -19.31 -0.50 -18.03
C GLU A 58 -17.84 -0.20 -17.71
N THR A 59 -17.03 -1.25 -17.59
CA THR A 59 -15.59 -1.15 -17.34
C THR A 59 -14.85 -1.46 -18.61
N SER A 60 -13.89 -0.61 -19.00
CA SER A 60 -13.10 -0.77 -20.21
C SER A 60 -11.64 -1.00 -19.84
N GLY A 61 -11.23 -2.25 -19.60
CA GLY A 61 -9.83 -2.56 -19.34
C GLY A 61 -9.59 -3.72 -18.38
N SER A 62 -8.42 -3.68 -17.73
CA SER A 62 -8.05 -4.64 -16.70
C SER A 62 -8.90 -4.40 -15.44
N THR A 63 -9.64 -5.42 -15.02
CA THR A 63 -10.54 -5.33 -13.87
C THR A 63 -10.23 -6.38 -12.82
N ILE A 64 -10.55 -6.02 -11.58
CA ILE A 64 -10.50 -6.87 -10.41
C ILE A 64 -11.88 -6.86 -9.76
N THR A 65 -12.42 -8.04 -9.44
CA THR A 65 -13.73 -8.13 -8.76
C THR A 65 -13.52 -8.56 -7.32
N LEU A 66 -13.85 -7.67 -6.38
CA LEU A 66 -13.75 -7.92 -4.96
C LEU A 66 -15.09 -8.43 -4.44
N ALA A 67 -15.10 -9.62 -3.84
CA ALA A 67 -16.22 -10.19 -3.12
C ALA A 67 -16.01 -9.96 -1.61
N TYR A 68 -16.93 -9.26 -0.96
CA TYR A 68 -16.77 -8.84 0.43
C TYR A 68 -18.09 -8.87 1.19
N HIS A 69 -18.00 -8.95 2.53
CA HIS A 69 -19.18 -9.00 3.38
C HIS A 69 -19.52 -7.64 3.99
N LEU A 70 -20.74 -7.16 3.77
CA LEU A 70 -21.31 -6.02 4.49
C LEU A 70 -22.37 -6.44 5.51
N ARG A 71 -22.51 -5.61 6.56
CA ARG A 71 -23.50 -5.79 7.63
C ARG A 71 -24.93 -5.61 7.11
N GLU A 72 -25.17 -4.60 6.28
CA GLU A 72 -26.52 -4.19 5.87
C GLU A 72 -26.70 -4.20 4.35
N LYS A 73 -27.93 -4.45 3.89
CA LYS A 73 -28.27 -4.53 2.46
C LYS A 73 -28.13 -3.18 1.74
N ALA A 74 -28.46 -2.08 2.42
CA ALA A 74 -28.45 -0.74 1.83
C ALA A 74 -27.05 -0.11 1.73
N TYR A 75 -26.02 -0.72 2.33
CA TYR A 75 -24.66 -0.18 2.28
C TYR A 75 -23.99 -0.56 0.97
N GLU A 76 -23.59 0.43 0.19
CA GLU A 76 -22.87 0.26 -1.07
C GLU A 76 -21.70 1.24 -1.14
N ILE A 77 -20.82 1.03 -2.11
CA ILE A 77 -19.69 1.92 -2.34
C ILE A 77 -20.14 2.98 -3.36
N PRO A 78 -20.12 4.27 -2.97
CA PRO A 78 -20.44 5.35 -3.90
C PRO A 78 -19.43 5.42 -5.06
N TYR A 79 -19.89 5.70 -6.28
CA TYR A 79 -19.00 5.78 -7.44
C TYR A 79 -17.94 6.87 -7.38
N ASP A 80 -18.19 7.97 -6.67
CA ASP A 80 -17.19 9.01 -6.41
C ASP A 80 -16.01 8.50 -5.57
N LYS A 81 -16.19 7.40 -4.82
CA LYS A 81 -15.16 6.78 -3.99
C LYS A 81 -14.36 5.68 -4.68
N ILE A 82 -14.77 5.25 -5.88
CA ILE A 82 -14.05 4.23 -6.65
C ILE A 82 -12.61 4.68 -6.97
N PRO A 83 -12.35 5.91 -7.47
CA PRO A 83 -10.99 6.34 -7.77
C PRO A 83 -10.10 6.40 -6.52
N ASP A 84 -10.67 6.84 -5.38
CA ASP A 84 -9.97 6.84 -4.11
C ASP A 84 -9.60 5.42 -3.66
N LEU A 85 -10.52 4.47 -3.84
CA LEU A 85 -10.28 3.06 -3.52
C LEU A 85 -9.14 2.48 -4.37
N VAL A 86 -9.16 2.72 -5.69
CA VAL A 86 -8.08 2.28 -6.59
C VAL A 86 -6.74 2.90 -6.18
N ARG A 87 -6.72 4.17 -5.80
CA ARG A 87 -5.52 4.83 -5.29
C ARG A 87 -5.01 4.19 -4.00
N GLN A 88 -5.90 3.80 -3.09
CA GLN A 88 -5.50 3.09 -1.87
C GLN A 88 -4.94 1.70 -2.17
N LEU A 89 -5.48 0.98 -3.15
CA LEU A 89 -4.92 -0.29 -3.61
C LEU A 89 -3.49 -0.11 -4.15
N ASP A 90 -3.25 0.97 -4.91
CA ASP A 90 -1.90 1.33 -5.38
C ASP A 90 -0.95 1.64 -4.21
N GLU A 91 -1.41 2.35 -3.18
CA GLU A 91 -0.61 2.63 -1.98
C GLU A 91 -0.27 1.36 -1.19
N ILE A 92 -1.18 0.39 -1.11
CA ILE A 92 -0.91 -0.93 -0.51
C ILE A 92 0.22 -1.61 -1.28
N PHE A 93 0.14 -1.67 -2.61
CA PHE A 93 1.20 -2.23 -3.46
C PHE A 93 2.55 -1.53 -3.23
N ARG A 94 2.57 -0.20 -3.31
CA ARG A 94 3.78 0.60 -3.09
C ARG A 94 4.42 0.33 -1.73
N ARG A 95 3.60 0.29 -0.68
CA ARG A 95 4.08 0.06 0.68
C ARG A 95 4.67 -1.34 0.83
N THR A 96 4.00 -2.36 0.30
CA THR A 96 4.50 -3.74 0.33
C THR A 96 5.83 -3.86 -0.42
N LEU A 97 5.93 -3.28 -1.63
CA LEU A 97 7.18 -3.21 -2.38
C LEU A 97 8.29 -2.56 -1.57
N ILE A 98 8.04 -1.39 -0.98
CA ILE A 98 9.03 -0.67 -0.18
C ILE A 98 9.47 -1.54 1.01
N CYS A 99 8.55 -2.13 1.76
CA CYS A 99 8.88 -2.92 2.94
C CYS A 99 9.76 -4.14 2.60
N GLU A 100 9.44 -4.86 1.53
CA GLU A 100 10.19 -6.06 1.15
C GLU A 100 11.55 -5.72 0.55
N VAL A 101 11.61 -4.76 -0.38
CA VAL A 101 12.87 -4.32 -1.00
C VAL A 101 13.80 -3.73 0.06
N ARG A 102 13.26 -2.92 0.97
CA ARG A 102 14.02 -2.31 2.07
C ARG A 102 14.68 -3.36 2.96
N ARG A 103 13.91 -4.38 3.37
CA ARG A 103 14.38 -5.43 4.27
C ARG A 103 15.67 -6.08 3.76
N VAL A 104 15.78 -6.28 2.45
CA VAL A 104 16.95 -6.91 1.83
C VAL A 104 18.03 -5.86 1.51
N HIS A 105 17.64 -4.71 0.96
CA HIS A 105 18.57 -3.66 0.56
C HIS A 105 19.35 -3.06 1.75
N GLU A 106 18.74 -2.91 2.92
CA GLU A 106 19.43 -2.43 4.13
C GLU A 106 20.53 -3.40 4.60
N LEU A 107 20.44 -4.69 4.26
CA LEU A 107 21.43 -5.70 4.63
C LEU A 107 22.52 -5.85 3.57
N ALA A 108 22.14 -5.87 2.30
CA ALA A 108 23.06 -6.10 1.19
C ALA A 108 23.83 -4.83 0.77
N GLY A 109 23.18 -3.66 0.86
CA GLY A 109 23.65 -2.43 0.25
C GLY A 109 23.69 -2.49 -1.29
N GLY A 110 24.19 -1.44 -1.93
CA GLY A 110 24.42 -1.40 -3.37
C GLY A 110 23.18 -1.11 -4.23
N ASP A 111 23.10 -1.73 -5.41
CA ASP A 111 21.97 -1.55 -6.33
C ASP A 111 20.75 -2.32 -5.83
N TYR A 112 19.62 -1.62 -5.70
CA TYR A 112 18.34 -2.20 -5.27
C TYR A 112 17.52 -2.79 -6.42
N SER A 113 17.92 -2.57 -7.68
CA SER A 113 17.20 -3.05 -8.87
C SER A 113 16.90 -4.56 -8.84
N PRO A 114 17.82 -5.46 -8.45
CA PRO A 114 17.54 -6.90 -8.40
C PRO A 114 16.42 -7.25 -7.43
N PHE A 115 16.38 -6.61 -6.25
CA PHE A 115 15.36 -6.88 -5.23
C PHE A 115 13.96 -6.43 -5.66
N ILE A 116 13.87 -5.36 -6.48
CA ILE A 116 12.60 -4.96 -7.10
C ILE A 116 12.17 -6.02 -8.12
N ARG A 117 13.09 -6.56 -8.93
CA ARG A 117 12.76 -7.64 -9.87
C ARG A 117 12.29 -8.89 -9.15
N ASP A 118 12.97 -9.30 -8.09
CA ASP A 118 12.58 -10.45 -7.26
C ASP A 118 11.19 -10.24 -6.63
N PHE A 119 10.87 -9.01 -6.22
CA PHE A 119 9.53 -8.65 -5.78
C PHE A 119 8.51 -8.87 -6.90
N LEU A 120 8.71 -8.30 -8.08
CA LEU A 120 7.77 -8.39 -9.20
C LEU A 120 7.57 -9.84 -9.67
N THR A 121 8.66 -10.61 -9.78
CA THR A 121 8.63 -12.02 -10.20
C THR A 121 7.78 -12.87 -9.25
N ARG A 122 7.79 -12.60 -7.95
CA ARG A 122 6.95 -13.36 -6.99
C ARG A 122 5.45 -13.19 -7.21
N TYR A 123 5.03 -12.05 -7.76
CA TYR A 123 3.63 -11.78 -8.10
C TYR A 123 3.33 -12.00 -9.59
N ASP A 124 4.28 -12.59 -10.33
CA ASP A 124 4.19 -12.82 -11.79
C ASP A 124 4.00 -11.52 -12.61
N ILE A 125 4.53 -10.40 -12.13
CA ILE A 125 4.40 -9.09 -12.79
C ILE A 125 5.55 -8.90 -13.79
N ASP A 126 5.23 -8.77 -15.07
CA ASP A 126 6.21 -8.50 -16.12
C ASP A 126 6.35 -7.00 -16.39
N THR A 127 7.59 -6.51 -16.33
CA THR A 127 7.96 -5.12 -16.64
C THR A 127 7.87 -4.75 -18.13
N ALA A 128 7.71 -5.73 -19.03
CA ALA A 128 7.48 -5.47 -20.45
C ALA A 128 5.99 -5.25 -20.76
N GLU A 129 5.09 -5.92 -20.04
CA GLU A 129 3.66 -5.99 -20.39
C GLU A 129 2.71 -5.38 -19.36
N ASP A 130 3.07 -5.40 -18.08
CA ASP A 130 2.17 -5.07 -16.96
C ASP A 130 2.46 -3.72 -16.31
N CYS A 131 3.71 -3.26 -16.35
CA CYS A 131 4.15 -2.00 -15.78
C CYS A 131 5.46 -1.49 -16.39
N ASP A 132 5.64 -0.16 -16.46
CA ASP A 132 6.91 0.45 -16.85
C ASP A 132 7.94 0.30 -15.72
N TRP A 133 9.09 -0.30 -16.04
CA TRP A 133 10.21 -0.48 -15.12
C TRP A 133 10.66 0.82 -14.43
N GLU A 134 10.69 1.94 -15.14
CA GLU A 134 11.12 3.22 -14.54
C GLU A 134 10.09 3.77 -13.56
N VAL A 135 8.80 3.48 -13.79
CA VAL A 135 7.72 3.85 -12.86
C VAL A 135 7.84 3.03 -11.57
N ILE A 136 8.08 1.72 -11.66
CA ILE A 136 8.24 0.87 -10.47
C ILE A 136 9.52 1.23 -9.70
N ARG A 137 10.65 1.38 -10.40
CA ARG A 137 11.93 1.78 -9.81
C ARG A 137 11.81 3.11 -9.07
N LYS A 138 11.05 4.05 -9.63
CA LYS A 138 10.80 5.36 -9.01
C LYS A 138 10.14 5.25 -7.63
N ILE A 139 9.27 4.27 -7.39
CA ILE A 139 8.59 4.09 -6.09
C ILE A 139 9.62 3.97 -4.96
N TYR A 140 10.62 3.11 -5.13
CA TYR A 140 11.65 2.90 -4.12
C TYR A 140 12.67 4.04 -4.08
N ARG A 141 13.03 4.61 -5.24
CA ARG A 141 13.88 5.81 -5.32
C ARG A 141 13.30 6.98 -4.54
N ASP A 142 12.02 7.27 -4.74
CA ASP A 142 11.32 8.36 -4.07
C ASP A 142 11.22 8.10 -2.56
N TYR A 143 11.11 6.84 -2.15
CA TYR A 143 11.22 6.43 -0.75
C TYR A 143 12.60 6.74 -0.15
N LEU A 144 13.70 6.35 -0.82
CA LEU A 144 15.05 6.63 -0.35
C LEU A 144 15.29 8.14 -0.18
N GLN A 145 14.90 8.94 -1.18
CA GLN A 145 15.00 10.40 -1.12
C GLN A 145 14.19 11.00 0.04
N ARG A 146 13.01 10.44 0.34
CA ARG A 146 12.18 10.88 1.46
C ARG A 146 12.85 10.58 2.80
N ILE A 147 13.41 9.38 2.95
CA ILE A 147 14.12 8.97 4.17
C ILE A 147 15.37 9.80 4.40
N GLU A 148 16.16 10.06 3.36
CA GLU A 148 17.34 10.91 3.43
C GLU A 148 16.99 12.31 3.94
N LYS A 149 15.97 12.96 3.36
CA LYS A 149 15.47 14.26 3.82
C LYS A 149 15.01 14.25 5.28
N VAL A 150 14.35 13.18 5.72
CA VAL A 150 13.90 13.04 7.12
C VAL A 150 15.10 12.87 8.06
N ASN A 151 16.10 12.09 7.65
CA ASN A 151 17.31 11.86 8.43
C ASN A 151 18.16 13.13 8.55
N ASP A 152 18.30 13.90 7.47
CA ASP A 152 19.02 15.18 7.51
C ASP A 152 18.35 16.20 8.43
N ARG A 153 17.02 16.29 8.39
CA ARG A 153 16.26 17.11 9.33
C ARG A 153 16.48 16.66 10.78
N ARG A 154 16.51 15.35 11.04
CA ARG A 154 16.79 14.80 12.37
C ARG A 154 18.21 15.11 12.84
N ARG A 155 19.24 14.99 11.99
CA ARG A 155 20.63 15.34 12.34
C ARG A 155 20.75 16.81 12.73
N LYS A 156 20.21 17.71 11.92
CA LYS A 156 20.18 19.16 12.21
C LYS A 156 19.48 19.48 13.54
N MET A 157 18.36 18.80 13.85
CA MET A 157 17.68 18.98 15.13
C MET A 157 18.50 18.48 16.33
N LEU A 158 19.30 17.42 16.16
CA LEU A 158 20.18 16.92 17.22
C LEU A 158 21.36 17.86 17.46
N GLU A 159 21.94 18.43 16.41
CA GLU A 159 23.04 19.41 16.49
C GLU A 159 22.60 20.75 17.12
N MET A 160 21.34 21.15 16.91
CA MET A 160 20.77 22.37 17.49
C MET A 160 20.28 22.20 18.94
N ARG A 161 20.33 20.98 19.52
CA ARG A 161 19.98 20.81 20.93
C ARG A 161 21.10 21.41 21.79
N PRO A 162 20.83 22.42 22.63
CA PRO A 162 21.82 22.88 23.59
C PRO A 162 22.24 21.70 24.48
N PRO A 163 23.50 21.65 24.93
CA PRO A 163 23.95 20.59 25.83
C PRO A 163 22.96 20.51 26.99
N MET A 164 22.41 19.30 27.22
CA MET A 164 21.53 19.07 28.36
C MET A 164 22.23 19.64 29.60
N LYS A 165 21.64 20.67 30.21
CA LYS A 165 22.10 21.14 31.52
C LYS A 165 22.08 19.91 32.43
N LYS A 166 23.26 19.49 32.90
CA LYS A 166 23.41 18.37 33.83
C LYS A 166 22.31 18.50 34.89
N SER A 167 21.49 17.46 35.03
CA SER A 167 20.48 17.40 36.08
C SER A 167 21.13 17.74 37.42
N SER A 168 20.43 18.49 38.28
CA SER A 168 20.92 18.92 39.60
C SER A 168 21.50 17.76 40.41
N ALA A 169 21.07 16.51 40.16
CA ALA A 169 21.61 15.30 40.77
C ALA A 169 23.07 14.96 40.38
N GLN A 170 23.54 15.36 39.20
CA GLN A 170 24.94 15.17 38.76
C GLN A 170 25.88 16.25 39.29
N LYS A 171 25.36 17.40 39.73
CA LYS A 171 26.17 18.49 40.30
C LYS A 171 26.59 18.20 41.76
N VAL A 172 25.77 17.45 42.50
CA VAL A 172 26.05 17.10 43.91
C VAL A 172 27.18 16.06 44.04
N ARG A 173 27.40 15.21 43.02
CA ARG A 173 28.48 14.19 43.03
C ARG A 173 29.87 14.70 42.62
N GLN A 174 29.99 15.96 42.18
CA GLN A 174 31.29 16.55 41.82
C GLN A 174 31.85 17.48 42.92
N ILE A 175 31.16 17.62 44.05
CA ILE A 175 31.56 18.47 45.19
C ILE A 175 31.82 17.62 46.45
N ALA A 176 31.82 16.28 46.33
CA ALA A 176 32.17 15.36 47.41
C ALA A 176 33.52 14.70 47.13
#